data_AF-L7QK41-F1
#
_entry.id   AF-L7QK41-F1
#
_cell.length_a   1.000
_cell.length_b   1.000
_cell.length_c   1.000
_cell.angle_alpha   90.00
_cell.angle_beta   90.00
_cell.angle_gamma   90.00
#
_symmetry.space_group_name_H-M   'P 1'
#
loop_
_entity.id
_entity.type
_entity.pdbx_description
1 polymer ?
#
loop_
_entity_poly.entity_id
_entity_poly.type
_entity_poly.pdbx_seq_one_letter_code
_entity_poly.pdbx_strand_id
1 'polypeptide(L)'
;AVKEIRCIVMPPQWGSHAAVNLPAGLPEHEMLSDLEPLGWLHSAPSESPQMAPVDVAAHAKALETHKSWDGERCIVVTASFTPGSVSLTAYKLTPAGYEWGRTHRDALSNPAGFSPAFYEKVQVLLSDRFMGFYMVPDAGSWNYNFMGVKFSSAMK
;
A
#
# COMPACT_ATOMS: atom_id res chain seq x y z
N ALA A 1 -15.81 -2.73 -13.33
CA ALA A 1 -16.25 -4.01 -12.72
C ALA A 1 -15.85 -4.00 -11.25
N VAL A 2 -16.64 -4.63 -10.38
CA VAL A 2 -16.29 -4.77 -8.95
C VAL A 2 -15.04 -5.66 -8.81
N LYS A 3 -14.14 -5.30 -7.90
CA LYS A 3 -12.93 -6.08 -7.58
C LYS A 3 -13.06 -6.65 -6.18
N GLU A 4 -12.91 -7.96 -6.04
CA GLU A 4 -12.97 -8.65 -4.75
C GLU A 4 -11.55 -8.91 -4.25
N ILE A 5 -11.22 -8.41 -3.06
CA ILE A 5 -9.91 -8.67 -2.43
C ILE A 5 -9.97 -10.05 -1.79
N ARG A 6 -9.29 -11.04 -2.41
CA ARG A 6 -9.28 -12.44 -1.96
C ARG A 6 -8.05 -12.82 -1.13
N CYS A 7 -6.93 -12.12 -1.32
CA CYS A 7 -5.66 -12.42 -0.67
C CYS A 7 -5.02 -11.14 -0.12
N ILE A 8 -4.47 -11.21 1.09
CA ILE A 8 -3.54 -10.21 1.63
C ILE A 8 -2.19 -10.88 1.81
N VAL A 9 -1.16 -10.35 1.16
CA VAL A 9 0.20 -10.83 1.33
C VAL A 9 0.95 -9.93 2.30
N MET A 10 1.59 -10.53 3.31
CA MET A 10 2.40 -9.84 4.32
C MET A 10 3.88 -10.08 4.03
N PRO A 11 4.55 -9.26 3.21
CA PRO A 11 5.98 -9.41 2.97
C PRO A 11 6.79 -8.99 4.21
N PRO A 12 8.07 -9.38 4.30
CA PRO A 12 9.04 -8.81 5.23
C PRO A 12 8.98 -7.27 5.22
N GLN A 13 8.71 -6.63 6.35
CA GLN A 13 8.52 -5.18 6.40
C GLN A 13 8.82 -4.58 7.77
N TRP A 14 9.11 -3.29 7.78
CA TRP A 14 9.17 -2.47 8.99
C TRP A 14 8.52 -1.11 8.71
N GLY A 15 8.13 -0.39 9.75
CA GLY A 15 7.42 0.87 9.60
C GLY A 15 7.75 1.88 10.68
N SER A 16 7.24 3.08 10.47
CA SER A 16 7.19 4.15 11.45
C SER A 16 5.74 4.59 11.64
N HIS A 17 5.52 5.65 12.42
CA HIS A 17 4.22 6.29 12.50
C HIS A 17 3.76 6.94 11.19
N ALA A 18 4.69 7.21 10.26
CA ALA A 18 4.42 7.96 9.04
C ALA A 18 4.39 7.09 7.77
N ALA A 19 5.19 6.03 7.71
CA ALA A 19 5.38 5.24 6.48
C ALA A 19 5.76 3.78 6.77
N VAL A 20 5.51 2.92 5.78
CA VAL A 20 5.89 1.50 5.78
C VAL A 20 6.99 1.27 4.73
N ASN A 21 7.96 0.43 5.07
CA ASN A 21 9.05 0.01 4.18
C ASN A 21 8.86 -1.45 3.80
N LEU A 22 8.70 -1.68 2.50
CA LEU A 22 8.52 -2.99 1.88
C LEU A 22 9.76 -3.37 1.04
N PRO A 23 9.99 -4.66 0.76
CA PRO A 23 10.99 -5.09 -0.20
C PRO A 23 10.64 -4.58 -1.59
N ALA A 24 11.65 -4.47 -2.47
CA ALA A 24 11.45 -4.05 -3.85
C ALA A 24 10.83 -5.15 -4.72
N GLY A 25 10.93 -6.42 -4.32
CA GLY A 25 10.28 -7.54 -5.02
C GLY A 25 8.79 -7.61 -4.70
N LEU A 26 7.97 -7.93 -5.70
CA LEU A 26 6.58 -8.33 -5.45
C LEU A 26 6.53 -9.77 -4.94
N PRO A 27 5.50 -10.13 -4.17
CA PRO A 27 5.27 -11.52 -3.81
C PRO A 27 5.03 -12.40 -5.04
N GLU A 28 5.68 -13.55 -5.07
CA GLU A 28 5.55 -14.56 -6.13
C GLU A 28 5.15 -15.89 -5.50
N HIS A 29 4.05 -16.48 -5.96
CA HIS A 29 3.60 -17.80 -5.53
C HIS A 29 2.56 -18.34 -6.53
N GLU A 30 2.48 -19.67 -6.69
CA GLU A 30 1.53 -20.32 -7.61
C GLU A 30 0.07 -19.92 -7.31
N MET A 31 -0.32 -19.85 -6.05
CA MET A 31 -1.67 -19.39 -5.64
C MET A 31 -2.01 -17.94 -6.03
N LEU A 32 -1.04 -17.13 -6.45
CA LEU A 32 -1.25 -15.77 -6.92
C LEU A 32 -1.40 -15.70 -8.45
N SER A 33 -1.16 -16.78 -9.20
CA SER A 33 -1.14 -16.79 -10.67
C SER A 33 -2.48 -16.38 -11.30
N ASP A 34 -3.57 -16.74 -10.62
CA ASP A 34 -4.94 -16.51 -11.09
C ASP A 34 -5.55 -15.23 -10.51
N LEU A 35 -4.75 -14.44 -9.78
CA LEU A 35 -5.15 -13.18 -9.18
C LEU A 35 -4.44 -12.01 -9.87
N GLU A 36 -5.03 -10.81 -9.77
CA GLU A 36 -4.37 -9.57 -10.20
C GLU A 36 -4.02 -8.71 -8.97
N PRO A 37 -2.91 -7.97 -8.97
CA PRO A 37 -2.59 -7.04 -7.90
C PRO A 37 -3.60 -5.89 -7.88
N LEU A 38 -4.14 -5.59 -6.70
CA LEU A 38 -5.09 -4.49 -6.48
C LEU A 38 -4.48 -3.34 -5.66
N GLY A 39 -3.16 -3.31 -5.54
CA GLY A 39 -2.42 -2.34 -4.73
C GLY A 39 -2.11 -2.86 -3.33
N TRP A 40 -2.22 -1.99 -2.32
CA TRP A 40 -1.75 -2.27 -0.96
C TRP A 40 -2.61 -1.60 0.10
N LEU A 41 -2.50 -2.07 1.34
CA LEU A 41 -3.16 -1.49 2.49
C LEU A 41 -2.19 -1.39 3.66
N HIS A 42 -2.36 -0.38 4.49
CA HIS A 42 -1.54 -0.19 5.68
C HIS A 42 -2.34 0.44 6.81
N SER A 43 -1.86 0.24 8.03
CA SER A 43 -2.37 0.95 9.20
C SER A 43 -1.85 2.39 9.22
N ALA A 44 -2.64 3.27 9.83
CA ALA A 44 -2.25 4.65 10.13
C ALA A 44 -2.60 4.95 11.60
N PRO A 45 -1.70 5.63 12.36
CA PRO A 45 -1.91 5.90 13.78
C PRO A 45 -3.05 6.88 14.06
N SER A 46 -3.41 7.69 13.07
CA SER A 46 -4.49 8.68 13.16
C SER A 46 -5.17 8.85 11.82
N GLU A 47 -6.48 9.16 11.85
CA GLU A 47 -7.24 9.48 10.65
C GLU A 47 -6.78 10.81 10.02
N SER A 48 -6.70 10.82 8.69
CA SER A 48 -6.38 12.01 7.89
C SER A 48 -7.45 12.23 6.82
N PRO A 49 -7.89 13.47 6.57
CA PRO A 49 -8.84 13.76 5.49
C PRO A 49 -8.24 13.56 4.09
N GLN A 50 -6.91 13.50 4.00
CA GLN A 50 -6.13 13.38 2.77
C GLN A 50 -5.22 12.15 2.78
N MET A 51 -4.95 11.60 1.59
CA MET A 51 -3.90 10.60 1.40
C MET A 51 -2.54 11.23 1.77
N ALA A 52 -1.69 10.49 2.47
CA ALA A 52 -0.41 11.04 2.89
C ALA A 52 0.52 11.23 1.68
N PRO A 53 1.35 12.28 1.62
CA PRO A 53 2.30 12.48 0.51
C PRO A 53 3.28 11.30 0.34
N VAL A 54 3.66 10.66 1.45
CA VAL A 54 4.50 9.45 1.47
C VAL A 54 3.81 8.27 0.77
N ASP A 55 2.49 8.12 0.92
CA ASP A 55 1.72 7.07 0.28
C ASP A 55 1.60 7.33 -1.23
N VAL A 56 1.44 8.60 -1.63
CA VAL A 56 1.43 9.00 -3.04
C VAL A 56 2.76 8.66 -3.71
N ALA A 57 3.87 9.02 -3.07
CA ALA A 57 5.21 8.70 -3.56
C ALA A 57 5.47 7.19 -3.61
N ALA A 58 5.12 6.46 -2.56
CA ALA A 58 5.30 5.01 -2.47
C ALA A 58 4.47 4.28 -3.54
N HIS A 59 3.20 4.65 -3.71
CA HIS A 59 2.33 4.02 -4.70
C HIS A 59 2.75 4.35 -6.13
N ALA A 60 3.16 5.59 -6.41
CA ALA A 60 3.70 5.97 -7.72
C ALA A 60 4.98 5.18 -8.06
N LYS A 61 5.87 5.01 -7.08
CA LYS A 61 7.08 4.19 -7.23
C LYS A 61 6.75 2.72 -7.51
N ALA A 62 5.74 2.16 -6.82
CA ALA A 62 5.29 0.80 -7.07
C ALA A 62 4.74 0.63 -8.49
N LEU A 63 3.89 1.55 -8.96
CA LEU A 63 3.37 1.56 -10.34
C LEU A 63 4.48 1.70 -11.39
N GLU A 64 5.48 2.54 -11.13
CA GLU A 64 6.62 2.73 -12.04
C GLU A 64 7.45 1.44 -12.16
N THR A 65 7.72 0.80 -11.03
CA THR A 65 8.60 -0.37 -10.88
C THR A 65 7.92 -1.65 -11.37
N HIS A 66 6.62 -1.81 -11.13
CA HIS A 66 5.91 -3.05 -11.37
C HIS A 66 4.86 -2.91 -12.48
N LYS A 67 5.21 -3.37 -13.68
CA LYS A 67 4.30 -3.30 -14.85
C LYS A 67 3.02 -4.13 -14.71
N SER A 68 2.98 -5.06 -13.76
CA SER A 68 1.77 -5.82 -13.42
C SER A 68 0.74 -4.97 -12.65
N TRP A 69 1.14 -3.84 -12.06
CA TRP A 69 0.22 -2.94 -11.38
C TRP A 69 -0.40 -1.96 -12.38
N ASP A 70 -1.72 -1.99 -12.50
CA ASP A 70 -2.50 -1.06 -13.32
C ASP A 70 -2.91 0.15 -12.49
N GLY A 71 -2.50 1.36 -12.91
CA GLY A 71 -2.80 2.61 -12.21
C GLY A 71 -4.29 2.96 -12.12
N GLU A 72 -5.13 2.36 -12.98
CA GLU A 72 -6.58 2.53 -12.91
C GLU A 72 -7.26 1.53 -11.96
N ARG A 73 -6.54 0.50 -11.49
CA ARG A 73 -7.10 -0.59 -10.66
C ARG A 73 -6.43 -0.72 -9.29
N CYS A 74 -5.15 -0.41 -9.20
CA CYS A 74 -4.40 -0.49 -7.96
C CYS A 74 -4.76 0.69 -7.05
N ILE A 75 -5.00 0.38 -5.78
CA ILE A 75 -5.45 1.35 -4.78
C ILE A 75 -4.55 1.30 -3.54
N VAL A 76 -4.66 2.33 -2.72
CA VAL A 76 -4.08 2.37 -1.37
C VAL A 76 -5.22 2.43 -0.37
N VAL A 77 -5.29 1.46 0.52
CA VAL A 77 -6.27 1.46 1.62
C VAL A 77 -5.57 1.83 2.93
N THR A 78 -6.02 2.91 3.55
CA THR A 78 -5.55 3.35 4.86
C THR A 78 -6.51 2.84 5.93
N ALA A 79 -6.01 2.03 6.87
CA ALA A 79 -6.72 1.61 8.07
C ALA A 79 -6.31 2.49 9.25
N SER A 80 -7.06 3.56 9.48
CA SER A 80 -6.76 4.57 10.50
C SER A 80 -7.34 4.20 11.85
N PHE A 81 -6.54 4.22 12.90
CA PHE A 81 -7.03 4.04 14.26
C PHE A 81 -7.73 5.30 14.76
N THR A 82 -8.95 5.13 15.24
CA THR A 82 -9.76 6.15 15.92
C THR A 82 -10.11 5.64 17.33
N PRO A 83 -10.53 6.51 18.27
CA PRO A 83 -10.84 6.05 19.63
C PRO A 83 -11.90 4.94 19.64
N GLY A 84 -11.46 3.71 19.96
CA GLY A 84 -12.32 2.53 20.03
C GLY A 84 -12.79 1.95 18.68
N SER A 85 -12.26 2.40 17.54
CA SER A 85 -12.65 1.88 16.23
C SER A 85 -11.55 2.02 15.16
N VAL A 86 -11.87 1.65 13.92
CA VAL A 86 -10.99 1.76 12.75
C VAL A 86 -11.79 2.38 11.60
N SER A 87 -11.24 3.43 10.98
CA SER A 87 -11.74 4.01 9.75
C SER A 87 -10.95 3.48 8.56
N LEU A 88 -11.65 2.99 7.51
CA LEU A 88 -11.04 2.62 6.24
C LEU A 88 -11.31 3.69 5.19
N THR A 89 -10.26 4.16 4.53
CA THR A 89 -10.39 4.97 3.31
C THR A 89 -9.51 4.39 2.22
N ALA A 90 -10.01 4.41 0.98
CA ALA A 90 -9.30 3.90 -0.17
C ALA A 90 -9.07 5.00 -1.20
N TYR A 91 -7.90 5.01 -1.81
CA TYR A 91 -7.44 6.02 -2.75
C TYR A 91 -6.88 5.37 -4.01
N LYS A 92 -7.07 6.04 -5.15
CA LYS A 92 -6.35 5.78 -6.39
C LYS A 92 -5.57 7.03 -6.78
N LEU A 93 -4.40 6.87 -7.39
CA LEU A 93 -3.68 8.02 -7.93
C LEU A 93 -4.34 8.54 -9.20
N THR A 94 -4.33 9.87 -9.35
CA THR A 94 -4.58 10.50 -10.65
C THR A 94 -3.30 10.48 -11.48
N PRO A 95 -3.37 10.69 -12.81
CA PRO A 95 -2.16 10.82 -13.63
C PRO A 95 -1.21 11.91 -13.12
N ALA A 96 -1.74 13.03 -12.62
CA ALA A 96 -0.94 14.10 -12.02
C ALA A 96 -0.24 13.64 -10.73
N GLY A 97 -0.92 12.85 -9.89
CA GLY A 97 -0.33 12.29 -8.67
C GLY A 97 0.74 11.24 -8.94
N TYR A 98 0.58 10.42 -9.98
CA TYR A 98 1.62 9.50 -10.43
C TYR A 98 2.89 10.26 -10.86
N GLU A 99 2.74 11.29 -11.70
CA GLU A 99 3.84 12.12 -12.19
C GLU A 99 4.56 12.87 -11.05
N TRP A 100 3.79 13.39 -10.10
CA TRP A 100 4.35 14.01 -8.90
C TRP A 100 5.06 12.98 -8.01
N GLY A 101 4.43 11.84 -7.72
CA GLY A 101 4.97 10.83 -6.82
C GLY A 101 6.27 10.19 -7.32
N ARG A 102 6.38 9.89 -8.62
CA ARG A 102 7.60 9.29 -9.21
C ARG A 102 8.84 10.19 -9.09
N THR A 103 8.64 11.51 -8.97
CA THR A 103 9.72 12.51 -8.82
C THR A 103 10.03 12.85 -7.36
N HIS A 104 9.20 12.43 -6.39
CA HIS A 104 9.32 12.77 -4.97
C HIS A 104 9.50 11.52 -4.08
N ARG A 105 10.47 10.68 -4.44
CA ARG A 105 10.69 9.35 -3.84
C ARG A 105 10.95 9.34 -2.32
N ASP A 106 11.40 10.46 -1.77
CA ASP A 106 11.67 10.67 -0.33
C ASP A 106 10.79 11.78 0.26
N ALA A 107 9.53 11.86 -0.19
CA ALA A 107 8.58 12.87 0.28
C ALA A 107 8.51 12.93 1.81
N LEU A 108 8.88 14.07 2.39
CA LEU A 108 8.62 14.38 3.81
C LEU A 108 7.13 14.68 4.01
N SER A 109 6.71 14.95 5.25
CA SER A 109 5.30 15.23 5.57
C SER A 109 4.70 16.45 4.84
N ASN A 110 5.52 17.41 4.40
CA ASN A 110 5.08 18.58 3.61
C ASN A 110 6.03 18.83 2.42
N PRO A 111 5.93 18.01 1.37
CA PRO A 111 6.78 18.16 0.19
C PRO A 111 6.25 19.29 -0.71
N ALA A 112 7.17 19.97 -1.38
CA ALA A 112 6.82 21.07 -2.28
C ALA A 112 5.89 20.58 -3.41
N GLY A 113 4.88 21.38 -3.72
CA GLY A 113 3.94 21.10 -4.81
C GLY A 113 2.94 19.98 -4.54
N PHE A 114 2.82 19.48 -3.31
CA PHE A 114 1.77 18.54 -2.94
C PHE A 114 0.37 19.14 -3.16
N SER A 115 -0.54 18.36 -3.73
CA SER A 115 -1.92 18.79 -4.01
C SER A 115 -2.92 17.66 -3.75
N PRO A 116 -4.09 17.95 -3.15
CA PRO A 116 -5.20 17.00 -3.04
C PRO A 116 -5.72 16.47 -4.38
N ALA A 117 -5.38 17.11 -5.51
CA ALA A 117 -5.74 16.63 -6.85
C ALA A 117 -4.92 15.40 -7.31
N PHE A 118 -3.94 14.96 -6.53
CA PHE A 118 -3.07 13.82 -6.86
C PHE A 118 -3.69 12.47 -6.60
N TYR A 119 -4.82 12.42 -5.92
CA TYR A 119 -5.53 11.19 -5.62
C TYR A 119 -7.03 11.43 -5.67
N GLU A 120 -7.75 10.34 -5.89
CA GLU A 120 -9.21 10.30 -5.79
C GLU A 120 -9.63 9.22 -4.80
N LYS A 121 -10.70 9.48 -4.04
CA LYS A 121 -11.30 8.47 -3.17
C LYS A 121 -12.03 7.45 -4.03
N VAL A 122 -11.84 6.18 -3.72
CA VAL A 122 -12.55 5.08 -4.37
C VAL A 122 -13.45 4.36 -3.36
N GLN A 123 -14.51 3.73 -3.87
CA GLN A 123 -15.45 3.01 -3.04
C GLN A 123 -14.87 1.66 -2.60
N VAL A 124 -14.94 1.38 -1.30
CA VAL A 124 -14.68 0.07 -0.71
C VAL A 124 -15.88 -0.35 0.11
N LEU A 125 -16.23 -1.63 0.03
CA LEU A 125 -17.31 -2.25 0.79
C LEU A 125 -16.74 -3.41 1.61
N LEU A 126 -17.11 -3.49 2.88
CA LEU A 126 -16.85 -4.65 3.71
C LEU A 126 -17.93 -5.69 3.46
N SER A 127 -17.53 -6.95 3.33
CA SER A 127 -18.44 -8.06 3.08
C SER A 127 -18.07 -9.27 3.92
N ASP A 128 -19.09 -9.97 4.38
CA ASP A 128 -19.07 -11.26 5.07
C ASP A 128 -19.44 -12.43 4.14
N ARG A 129 -19.71 -12.15 2.86
CA ARG A 129 -20.19 -13.15 1.88
C ARG A 129 -19.14 -14.17 1.47
N PHE A 130 -17.87 -13.86 1.65
CA PHE A 130 -16.75 -14.74 1.36
C PHE A 130 -15.58 -14.45 2.28
N MET A 131 -14.71 -15.44 2.44
CA MET A 131 -13.47 -15.30 3.19
C MET A 131 -12.31 -15.04 2.22
N GLY A 132 -11.47 -14.07 2.59
CA GLY A 132 -10.13 -13.96 2.04
C GLY A 132 -9.14 -14.85 2.80
N PHE A 133 -7.90 -14.90 2.34
CA PHE A 133 -6.81 -15.59 3.01
C PHE A 133 -5.57 -14.70 3.10
N TYR A 134 -4.62 -15.12 3.94
CA TYR A 134 -3.32 -14.46 4.08
C TYR A 134 -2.22 -15.32 3.47
N MET A 135 -1.21 -14.66 2.95
CA MET A 135 0.08 -15.25 2.63
C MET A 135 1.17 -14.52 3.43
N VAL A 136 2.11 -15.28 3.96
CA VAL A 136 3.21 -14.79 4.82
C VAL A 136 4.53 -15.36 4.30
N PRO A 137 5.69 -14.83 4.72
CA PRO A 137 6.98 -15.34 4.27
C PRO A 137 7.13 -16.81 4.66
N ASP A 138 7.72 -17.61 3.77
CA ASP A 138 8.02 -19.03 3.98
C ASP A 138 9.05 -19.23 5.09
N ALA A 139 10.04 -18.35 5.14
CA ALA A 139 11.08 -18.28 6.15
C ALA A 139 11.08 -16.93 6.88
N GLY A 140 11.29 -16.99 8.20
CA GLY A 140 11.33 -15.80 9.04
C GLY A 140 9.96 -15.25 9.41
N SER A 141 9.91 -13.95 9.72
CA SER A 141 8.67 -13.25 10.06
C SER A 141 8.37 -12.22 8.98
N TRP A 142 7.13 -11.73 8.89
CA TRP A 142 6.84 -10.52 8.12
C TRP A 142 7.23 -9.25 8.90
N ASN A 143 7.33 -9.29 10.24
CA ASN A 143 7.56 -8.10 11.05
C ASN A 143 9.04 -7.92 11.43
N TYR A 144 9.71 -6.98 10.78
CA TYR A 144 11.11 -6.63 11.00
C TYR A 144 11.30 -5.37 11.85
N ASN A 145 10.25 -4.80 12.47
CA ASN A 145 10.39 -3.60 13.31
C ASN A 145 11.42 -3.76 14.44
N PHE A 146 11.60 -4.97 14.97
CA PHE A 146 12.59 -5.29 16.01
C PHE A 146 13.87 -5.95 15.47
N MET A 147 13.97 -6.09 14.14
CA MET A 147 15.05 -6.80 13.44
C MET A 147 15.52 -6.01 12.22
N GLY A 148 15.48 -4.66 12.28
CA GLY A 148 15.73 -3.80 11.13
C GLY A 148 17.06 -4.02 10.42
N VAL A 149 18.12 -4.39 11.15
CA VAL A 149 19.44 -4.73 10.58
C VAL A 149 19.43 -5.99 9.69
N LYS A 150 18.38 -6.83 9.81
CA LYS A 150 18.18 -8.02 8.98
C LYS A 150 17.26 -7.74 7.78
N PHE A 151 16.61 -6.59 7.73
CA PHE A 151 15.80 -6.18 6.59
C PHE A 151 16.71 -5.60 5.48
N SER A 152 16.41 -5.93 4.24
CA SER A 152 17.03 -5.30 3.06
C SER A 152 15.98 -5.07 2.00
N SER A 153 16.03 -3.93 1.30
CA SER A 153 15.11 -3.66 0.20
C SER A 153 15.26 -4.65 -0.97
N ALA A 154 16.40 -5.34 -1.06
CA ALA A 154 16.67 -6.35 -2.09
C ALA A 154 16.36 -7.79 -1.63
N MET A 155 15.77 -7.97 -0.44
CA MET A 155 15.36 -9.29 0.02
C MET A 155 14.27 -9.87 -0.88
N LYS A 156 14.32 -11.20 -1.05
CA LYS A 156 13.36 -11.97 -1.83
C LYS A 156 12.38 -12.66 -0.89
#